data_AF-A0A438EC50-F1
#
_entry.id   AF-A0A438EC50-F1
#
_cell.length_a   1.000
_cell.length_b   1.000
_cell.length_c   1.000
_cell.angle_alpha   90.00
_cell.angle_beta   90.00
_cell.angle_gamma   90.00
#
_symmetry.space_group_name_H-M   'P 1'
#
loop_
_entity.id
_entity.type
_entity.pdbx_description
1 polymer ?
#
loop_
_entity_poly.entity_id
_entity_poly.type
_entity_poly.pdbx_seq_one_letter_code
_entity_poly.pdbx_strand_id
1 'polypeptide(L)'
;MRPLHPSSRPSSNRMRFTLFHLICAAVFFSLFVFGIQSSLFAGSRRISNNIHIQILSDFQSSVQQCMANRGFGITAHIIDHCKLILKFPEGTNSTWFNTQFKKFEALEYSYDVCETILLWEQYRNITTVLTREYLDVRPDGWLNYAAKRIAQLGAKDCSNRTLCEEHLNLLLPAKPPFHPRQFQTCAVVGNSGDLLKTEFGEEIDSHDVVIRENEAPVNKKYAKYVGLKRDFRLVVRGAARNMVTILNGSDDEVLIIKSVTHRDFNAMIKSIRNPVYLFQGIVLRRGAKGTGMKSIELALSMCDIVDIYGFTVDPGYTEWTRYFSTPRKGHNPLQGRAYYQLLECLGVIRIHSPMRAERKQDWSDVPSREMISRAHAAALRLQKGQADQAGDLGQFGNCKVWGNGGPENSGPFQDLQT
;
A
#
# COMPACT_ATOMS: atom_id res chain seq x y z
N MET A 1 10.40 6.50 -104.94
CA MET A 1 11.73 6.59 -104.31
C MET A 1 11.64 7.47 -103.07
N ARG A 2 12.10 6.96 -101.91
CA ARG A 2 12.51 7.69 -100.68
C ARG A 2 11.43 8.45 -99.87
N PRO A 3 11.64 8.67 -98.54
CA PRO A 3 10.93 7.88 -97.53
C PRO A 3 10.22 8.72 -96.42
N LEU A 4 9.52 7.97 -95.54
CA LEU A 4 8.85 8.37 -94.30
C LEU A 4 9.70 9.23 -93.34
N HIS A 5 9.06 10.23 -92.73
CA HIS A 5 9.55 10.94 -91.53
C HIS A 5 8.94 10.29 -90.26
N PRO A 6 9.72 9.92 -89.23
CA PRO A 6 9.18 9.34 -88.00
C PRO A 6 8.92 10.41 -86.92
N SER A 7 7.78 10.29 -86.24
CA SER A 7 7.51 11.00 -84.98
C SER A 7 8.23 10.30 -83.82
N SER A 8 9.06 11.03 -83.07
CA SER A 8 9.84 10.54 -81.93
C SER A 8 8.97 10.27 -80.69
N ARG A 9 9.06 9.05 -80.15
CA ARG A 9 8.61 8.70 -78.78
C ARG A 9 9.76 8.90 -77.80
N PRO A 10 9.53 9.43 -76.58
CA PRO A 10 10.61 9.63 -75.60
C PRO A 10 11.13 8.30 -75.05
N SER A 11 12.43 8.23 -74.80
CA SER A 11 13.15 6.99 -74.47
C SER A 11 12.82 6.43 -73.07
N SER A 12 12.54 5.11 -73.03
CA SER A 12 12.26 4.30 -71.83
C SER A 12 13.30 4.42 -70.70
N ASN A 13 14.56 4.73 -71.03
CA ASN A 13 15.62 4.90 -70.04
C ASN A 13 15.50 6.17 -69.21
N ARG A 14 14.90 7.26 -69.72
CA ARG A 14 14.72 8.49 -68.92
C ARG A 14 13.73 8.28 -67.78
N MET A 15 12.60 7.62 -68.04
CA MET A 15 11.56 7.37 -67.01
C MET A 15 12.06 6.51 -65.86
N ARG A 16 12.90 5.49 -66.12
CA ARG A 16 13.48 4.62 -65.07
C ARG A 16 14.42 5.38 -64.14
N PHE A 17 15.26 6.26 -64.67
CA PHE A 17 16.14 7.10 -63.85
C PHE A 17 15.36 8.14 -63.02
N THR A 18 14.30 8.72 -63.59
CA THR A 18 13.46 9.68 -62.84
C THR A 18 12.70 8.99 -61.70
N LEU A 19 12.18 7.78 -61.94
CA LEU A 19 11.50 6.99 -60.92
C LEU A 19 12.44 6.57 -59.78
N PHE A 20 13.67 6.17 -60.10
CA PHE A 20 14.68 5.83 -59.10
C PHE A 20 15.05 7.03 -58.22
N HIS A 21 15.26 8.21 -58.82
CA HIS A 21 15.53 9.43 -58.06
C HIS A 21 14.34 9.88 -57.20
N LEU A 22 13.11 9.71 -57.66
CA LEU A 22 11.91 9.99 -56.88
C LEU A 22 11.76 9.05 -55.68
N ILE A 23 12.04 7.76 -55.84
CA ILE A 23 12.03 6.78 -54.74
C ILE A 23 13.13 7.11 -53.73
N CYS A 24 14.35 7.39 -54.18
CA CYS A 24 15.43 7.81 -53.29
C CYS A 24 15.07 9.10 -52.53
N ALA A 25 14.53 10.11 -53.22
CA ALA A 25 14.10 11.36 -52.59
C ALA A 25 12.98 11.12 -51.56
N ALA A 26 12.02 10.23 -51.86
CA ALA A 26 10.95 9.87 -50.92
C ALA A 26 11.48 9.13 -49.68
N VAL A 27 12.44 8.21 -49.85
CA VAL A 27 13.09 7.51 -48.74
C VAL A 27 13.89 8.48 -47.87
N PHE A 28 14.70 9.35 -48.49
CA PHE A 28 15.46 10.38 -47.75
C PHE A 28 14.54 11.35 -47.00
N PHE A 29 13.46 11.80 -47.63
CA PHE A 29 12.47 12.67 -46.99
C PHE A 29 11.77 11.95 -45.83
N SER A 30 11.42 10.67 -46.00
CA SER A 30 10.81 9.86 -44.94
C SER A 30 11.75 9.66 -43.75
N LEU A 31 13.04 9.35 -44.01
CA LEU A 31 14.05 9.21 -42.97
C LEU A 31 14.35 10.55 -42.27
N PHE A 32 14.34 11.65 -43.01
CA PHE A 32 14.53 12.99 -42.46
C PHE A 32 13.36 13.42 -41.58
N VAL A 33 12.12 13.21 -42.02
CA VAL A 33 10.91 13.46 -41.21
C VAL A 33 10.90 12.57 -39.97
N PHE A 34 11.26 11.30 -40.09
CA PHE A 34 11.39 10.38 -38.96
C PHE A 34 12.49 10.84 -37.97
N GLY A 35 13.62 11.33 -38.47
CA GLY A 35 14.71 11.91 -37.66
C GLY A 35 14.30 13.18 -36.90
N ILE A 36 13.56 14.08 -37.54
CA ILE A 36 13.03 15.29 -36.89
C ILE A 36 11.96 14.93 -35.86
N GLN A 37 11.03 14.04 -36.20
CA GLN A 37 10.01 13.60 -35.26
C GLN A 37 10.66 12.93 -34.04
N SER A 38 11.55 11.95 -34.25
CA SER A 38 12.22 11.24 -33.15
C SER A 38 13.03 12.16 -32.24
N SER A 39 13.77 13.13 -32.80
CA SER A 39 14.54 14.10 -32.00
C SER A 39 13.65 15.09 -31.22
N LEU A 40 12.57 15.59 -31.82
CA LEU A 40 11.59 16.45 -31.14
C LEU A 40 10.84 15.69 -30.03
N PHE A 41 10.42 14.45 -30.29
CA PHE A 41 9.77 13.60 -29.29
C PHE A 41 10.73 13.22 -28.16
N ALA A 42 12.00 12.92 -28.45
CA ALA A 42 13.01 12.66 -27.43
C ALA A 42 13.30 13.91 -26.57
N GLY A 43 13.41 15.09 -27.20
CA GLY A 43 13.59 16.37 -26.51
C GLY A 43 12.42 16.72 -25.59
N SER A 44 11.19 16.59 -26.08
CA SER A 44 9.96 16.81 -25.29
C SER A 44 9.85 15.84 -24.09
N ARG A 45 10.15 14.55 -24.29
CA ARG A 45 10.19 13.55 -23.21
C ARG A 45 11.25 13.91 -22.15
N ARG A 46 12.44 14.35 -22.56
CA ARG A 46 13.52 14.74 -21.64
C ARG A 46 13.13 15.94 -20.78
N ILE A 47 12.50 16.96 -21.38
CA ILE A 47 12.00 18.15 -20.66
C ILE A 47 10.90 17.74 -19.67
N SER A 48 9.94 16.90 -20.09
CA SER A 48 8.87 16.43 -19.20
C SER A 48 9.42 15.63 -18.02
N ASN A 49 10.40 14.75 -18.24
CA ASN A 49 11.03 13.98 -17.16
C ASN A 49 11.77 14.89 -16.17
N ASN A 50 12.47 15.92 -16.65
CA ASN A 50 13.15 16.87 -15.75
C ASN A 50 12.16 17.61 -14.84
N ILE A 51 10.98 18.00 -15.35
CA ILE A 51 9.93 18.63 -14.54
C ILE A 51 9.41 17.65 -13.47
N HIS A 52 9.16 16.39 -13.84
CA HIS A 52 8.70 15.37 -12.89
C HIS A 52 9.76 15.06 -11.81
N ILE A 53 11.04 15.00 -12.19
CA ILE A 53 12.15 14.83 -11.26
C ILE A 53 12.22 16.01 -10.29
N GLN A 54 12.06 17.26 -10.76
CA GLN A 54 12.08 18.44 -9.89
C GLN A 54 10.95 18.38 -8.86
N ILE A 55 9.72 18.08 -9.29
CA ILE A 55 8.55 17.95 -8.40
C ILE A 55 8.82 16.92 -7.28
N LEU A 56 9.41 15.78 -7.63
CA LEU A 56 9.71 14.72 -6.67
C LEU A 56 10.86 15.09 -5.72
N SER A 57 11.88 15.79 -6.21
CA SER A 57 12.97 16.33 -5.38
C SER A 57 12.49 17.37 -4.37
N ASP A 58 11.60 18.28 -4.79
CA ASP A 58 10.98 19.27 -3.91
C ASP A 58 10.14 18.57 -2.83
N PHE A 59 9.36 17.57 -3.24
CA PHE A 59 8.56 16.76 -2.31
C PHE A 59 9.45 16.04 -1.28
N GLN A 60 10.53 15.38 -1.72
CA GLN A 60 11.45 14.72 -0.81
C GLN A 60 12.17 15.69 0.14
N SER A 61 12.47 16.91 -0.31
CA SER A 61 13.04 17.94 0.55
C SER A 61 12.07 18.32 1.68
N SER A 62 10.77 18.43 1.37
CA SER A 62 9.72 18.64 2.39
C SER A 62 9.60 17.45 3.34
N VAL A 63 9.66 16.20 2.84
CA VAL A 63 9.68 14.99 3.67
C VAL A 63 10.91 14.97 4.59
N GLN A 64 12.09 15.37 4.10
CA GLN A 64 13.32 15.46 4.87
C GLN A 64 13.20 16.49 6.00
N GLN A 65 12.66 17.67 5.72
CA GLN A 65 12.41 18.71 6.71
C GLN A 65 11.41 18.24 7.79
N CYS A 66 10.31 17.60 7.37
CA CYS A 66 9.37 16.98 8.30
C CYS A 66 10.07 15.98 9.21
N MET A 67 10.93 15.11 8.66
CA MET A 67 11.62 14.09 9.42
C MET A 67 12.58 14.69 10.45
N ALA A 68 13.29 15.77 10.10
CA ALA A 68 14.13 16.50 11.03
C ALA A 68 13.31 17.09 12.21
N ASN A 69 12.12 17.62 11.94
CA ASN A 69 11.27 18.25 12.95
C ASN A 69 10.49 17.24 13.81
N ARG A 70 10.04 16.12 13.21
CA ARG A 70 9.06 15.20 13.82
C ARG A 70 9.57 13.80 14.08
N GLY A 71 10.66 13.40 13.44
CA GLY A 71 11.22 12.06 13.46
C GLY A 71 11.90 11.64 14.77
N PHE A 72 11.92 12.51 15.79
CA PHE A 72 12.55 12.25 17.09
C PHE A 72 14.01 11.77 16.95
N GLY A 73 14.79 12.56 16.22
CA GLY A 73 16.22 12.31 15.95
C GLY A 73 16.50 11.44 14.72
N ILE A 74 15.49 10.85 14.10
CA ILE A 74 15.66 10.17 12.80
C ILE A 74 15.96 11.24 11.73
N THR A 75 16.98 11.01 10.92
CA THR A 75 17.31 11.87 9.77
C THR A 75 16.95 11.18 8.46
N ALA A 76 16.58 11.96 7.43
CA ALA A 76 16.37 11.46 6.09
C ALA A 76 17.51 11.88 5.16
N HIS A 77 18.15 10.92 4.50
CA HIS A 77 19.21 11.14 3.53
C HIS A 77 18.68 10.82 2.13
N ILE A 78 18.50 11.84 1.32
CA ILE A 78 18.01 11.72 -0.07
C ILE A 78 19.12 11.09 -0.92
N ILE A 79 18.78 10.01 -1.63
CA ILE A 79 19.69 9.28 -2.52
C ILE A 79 19.45 9.68 -3.98
N ASP A 80 18.19 9.72 -4.39
CA ASP A 80 17.74 10.18 -5.69
C ASP A 80 16.32 10.75 -5.59
N HIS A 81 15.70 11.08 -6.73
CA HIS A 81 14.35 11.66 -6.79
C HIS A 81 13.21 10.72 -6.35
N CYS A 82 13.47 9.43 -6.10
CA CYS A 82 12.51 8.51 -5.51
C CYS A 82 12.98 7.83 -4.22
N LYS A 83 14.28 7.79 -3.92
CA LYS A 83 14.83 7.01 -2.81
C LYS A 83 15.45 7.88 -1.73
N LEU A 84 15.17 7.49 -0.48
CA LEU A 84 15.83 8.03 0.70
C LEU A 84 16.24 6.91 1.66
N ILE A 85 17.13 7.25 2.59
CA ILE A 85 17.51 6.40 3.72
C ILE A 85 17.17 7.14 5.00
N LEU A 86 16.37 6.51 5.85
CA LEU A 86 16.14 6.97 7.22
C LEU A 86 17.21 6.40 8.13
N LYS A 87 17.86 7.27 8.92
CA LYS A 87 18.93 6.88 9.85
C LYS A 87 18.56 7.25 11.27
N PHE A 88 18.79 6.33 12.19
CA PHE A 88 18.65 6.58 13.62
C PHE A 88 19.86 7.36 14.17
N PRO A 89 19.70 8.11 15.28
CA PRO A 89 20.81 8.79 15.95
C PRO A 89 21.96 7.86 16.30
N GLU A 90 23.19 8.38 16.26
CA GLU A 90 24.35 7.69 16.83
C GLU A 90 24.12 7.37 18.32
N GLY A 91 24.51 6.17 18.75
CA GLY A 91 24.25 5.68 20.10
C GLY A 91 22.86 5.07 20.31
N THR A 92 22.00 5.02 19.28
CA THR A 92 20.75 4.26 19.35
C THR A 92 21.04 2.79 19.65
N ASN A 93 20.55 2.30 20.79
CA ASN A 93 20.76 0.92 21.19
C ASN A 93 19.81 -0.02 20.44
N SER A 94 20.33 -0.73 19.43
CA SER A 94 19.61 -1.84 18.81
C SER A 94 19.70 -3.09 19.70
N THR A 95 18.84 -3.15 20.72
CA THR A 95 18.81 -4.22 21.72
C THR A 95 18.26 -5.55 21.21
N TRP A 96 17.58 -5.57 20.07
CA TRP A 96 16.89 -6.76 19.59
C TRP A 96 17.70 -7.55 18.57
N PHE A 97 18.02 -8.79 18.93
CA PHE A 97 18.71 -9.74 18.06
C PHE A 97 17.70 -10.66 17.37
N ASN A 98 17.67 -10.59 16.03
CA ASN A 98 16.89 -11.52 15.23
C ASN A 98 17.59 -12.89 15.22
N THR A 99 17.00 -13.88 15.90
CA THR A 99 17.58 -15.23 16.00
C THR A 99 17.59 -15.99 14.67
N GLN A 100 16.62 -15.75 13.79
CA GLN A 100 16.51 -16.39 12.48
C GLN A 100 17.63 -15.92 11.53
N PHE A 101 17.89 -14.61 11.50
CA PHE A 101 18.88 -14.00 10.60
C PHE A 101 20.23 -13.71 11.27
N LYS A 102 20.35 -14.03 12.56
CA LYS A 102 21.55 -13.81 13.39
C LYS A 102 22.10 -12.38 13.31
N LYS A 103 21.20 -11.39 13.26
CA LYS A 103 21.58 -9.98 13.17
C LYS A 103 20.73 -9.12 14.09
N PHE A 104 21.32 -8.06 14.61
CA PHE A 104 20.56 -7.01 15.26
C PHE A 104 19.69 -6.26 14.25
N GLU A 105 18.66 -5.60 14.75
CA GLU A 105 17.86 -4.70 13.94
C GLU A 105 18.74 -3.59 13.33
N ALA A 106 18.44 -3.19 12.10
CA ALA A 106 19.21 -2.15 11.42
C ALA A 106 18.92 -0.77 12.04
N LEU A 107 19.90 0.12 11.95
CA LEU A 107 19.73 1.55 12.31
C LEU A 107 19.52 2.43 11.07
N GLU A 108 19.46 1.81 9.89
CA GLU A 108 19.21 2.49 8.63
C GLU A 108 18.19 1.72 7.80
N TYR A 109 17.25 2.43 7.19
CA TYR A 109 16.18 1.85 6.38
C TYR A 109 16.01 2.64 5.08
N SER A 110 16.18 1.96 3.95
CA SER A 110 15.95 2.54 2.63
C SER A 110 14.48 2.42 2.22
N TYR A 111 13.94 3.50 1.69
CA TYR A 111 12.57 3.58 1.21
C TYR A 111 12.53 4.18 -0.20
N ASP A 112 11.63 3.64 -1.03
CA ASP A 112 11.24 4.23 -2.31
C ASP A 112 9.95 5.03 -2.08
N VAL A 113 10.09 6.34 -2.00
CA VAL A 113 9.01 7.30 -1.77
C VAL A 113 8.03 7.31 -2.92
N CYS A 114 8.48 7.17 -4.17
CA CYS A 114 7.63 7.14 -5.35
C CYS A 114 6.73 5.90 -5.34
N GLU A 115 7.29 4.72 -5.09
CA GLU A 115 6.50 3.49 -4.93
C GLU A 115 5.51 3.62 -3.77
N THR A 116 5.97 4.20 -2.66
CA THR A 116 5.17 4.36 -1.44
C THR A 116 3.94 5.25 -1.66
N ILE A 117 4.09 6.43 -2.27
CA ILE A 117 2.94 7.33 -2.52
C ILE A 117 1.92 6.75 -3.52
N LEU A 118 2.39 6.02 -4.55
CA LEU A 118 1.51 5.35 -5.51
C LEU A 118 0.72 4.24 -4.83
N LEU A 119 1.39 3.46 -3.98
CA LEU A 119 0.78 2.36 -3.27
C LEU A 119 -0.28 2.86 -2.26
N TRP A 120 -0.03 3.97 -1.56
CA TRP A 120 -1.01 4.54 -0.61
C TRP A 120 -2.27 5.06 -1.27
N GLU A 121 -2.15 5.74 -2.41
CA GLU A 121 -3.34 6.14 -3.17
C GLU A 121 -4.11 4.94 -3.72
N GLN A 122 -3.44 3.82 -4.02
CA GLN A 122 -4.14 2.58 -4.34
C GLN A 122 -4.96 2.07 -3.14
N TYR A 123 -4.39 2.03 -1.93
CA TYR A 123 -5.14 1.62 -0.72
C TYR A 123 -6.38 2.45 -0.49
N ARG A 124 -6.27 3.77 -0.64
CA ARG A 124 -7.37 4.74 -0.46
C ARG A 124 -8.50 4.58 -1.47
N ASN A 125 -8.32 3.76 -2.52
CA ASN A 125 -9.27 3.54 -3.60
C ASN A 125 -9.70 2.07 -3.75
N ILE A 126 -9.35 1.20 -2.79
CA ILE A 126 -9.77 -0.21 -2.80
C ILE A 126 -10.43 -0.59 -1.48
N THR A 127 -11.03 -1.78 -1.44
CA THR A 127 -11.59 -2.36 -0.21
C THR A 127 -10.67 -3.46 0.31
N THR A 128 -10.48 -3.52 1.62
CA THR A 128 -9.52 -4.46 2.25
C THR A 128 -10.17 -5.74 2.79
N VAL A 129 -11.50 -5.85 2.67
CA VAL A 129 -12.28 -7.06 2.97
C VAL A 129 -12.29 -7.98 1.76
N LEU A 130 -12.05 -9.27 1.99
CA LEU A 130 -12.16 -10.30 0.96
C LEU A 130 -13.63 -10.51 0.64
N THR A 131 -13.99 -10.44 -0.65
CA THR A 131 -15.37 -10.61 -1.13
C THR A 131 -15.47 -11.76 -2.11
N ARG A 132 -16.69 -12.28 -2.30
CA ARG A 132 -16.98 -13.26 -3.35
C ARG A 132 -16.72 -12.67 -4.73
N GLU A 133 -17.18 -11.45 -4.98
CA GLU A 133 -16.90 -10.71 -6.22
C GLU A 133 -15.40 -10.69 -6.55
N TYR A 134 -14.54 -10.44 -5.56
CA TYR A 134 -13.09 -10.47 -5.75
C TYR A 134 -12.56 -11.85 -6.17
N LEU A 135 -13.09 -12.94 -5.59
CA LEU A 135 -12.72 -14.30 -5.99
C LEU A 135 -13.24 -14.68 -7.37
N ASP A 136 -14.42 -14.19 -7.76
CA ASP A 136 -15.04 -14.47 -9.06
C ASP A 136 -14.27 -13.80 -10.21
N VAL A 137 -13.75 -12.59 -10.01
CA VAL A 137 -13.06 -11.81 -11.07
C VAL A 137 -11.55 -12.04 -11.12
N ARG A 138 -10.97 -12.61 -10.06
CA ARG A 138 -9.54 -12.88 -9.99
C ARG A 138 -9.19 -14.15 -10.78
N PRO A 139 -8.15 -14.14 -11.63
CA PRO A 139 -7.63 -15.36 -12.24
C PRO A 139 -7.25 -16.39 -11.17
N ASP A 140 -7.78 -17.61 -11.30
CA ASP A 140 -7.68 -18.68 -10.30
C ASP A 140 -8.10 -18.26 -8.87
N GLY A 141 -9.01 -17.29 -8.77
CA GLY A 141 -9.47 -16.72 -7.50
C GLY A 141 -10.09 -17.79 -6.61
N TRP A 142 -11.08 -18.51 -7.14
CA TRP A 142 -11.63 -19.67 -6.46
C TRP A 142 -10.65 -20.83 -6.37
N LEU A 143 -10.03 -21.23 -7.49
CA LEU A 143 -9.20 -22.43 -7.54
C LEU A 143 -8.00 -22.37 -6.56
N ASN A 144 -7.14 -21.36 -6.70
CA ASN A 144 -5.88 -21.28 -5.98
C ASN A 144 -5.92 -20.33 -4.79
N TYR A 145 -6.53 -19.16 -4.95
CA TYR A 145 -6.47 -18.14 -3.90
C TYR A 145 -7.42 -18.47 -2.73
N ALA A 146 -8.63 -18.94 -3.00
CA ALA A 146 -9.57 -19.34 -1.95
C ALA A 146 -9.03 -20.50 -1.11
N ALA A 147 -8.37 -21.48 -1.74
CA ALA A 147 -7.74 -22.60 -1.04
C ALA A 147 -6.72 -22.12 0.01
N LYS A 148 -5.91 -21.10 -0.32
CA LYS A 148 -4.95 -20.48 0.62
C LYS A 148 -5.60 -19.80 1.83
N ARG A 149 -6.91 -19.57 1.78
CA ARG A 149 -7.69 -18.98 2.89
C ARG A 149 -8.28 -20.04 3.83
N ILE A 150 -8.02 -21.32 3.59
CA ILE A 150 -8.59 -22.44 4.35
C ILE A 150 -7.45 -23.34 4.87
N ALA A 151 -7.27 -23.47 6.19
CA ALA A 151 -6.15 -24.23 6.76
C ALA A 151 -6.33 -25.76 6.71
N GLN A 152 -7.57 -26.23 6.80
CA GLN A 152 -7.92 -27.65 6.93
C GLN A 152 -8.81 -28.08 5.76
N LEU A 153 -8.46 -27.65 4.54
CA LEU A 153 -9.26 -27.93 3.35
C LEU A 153 -9.31 -29.43 3.03
N GLY A 154 -8.23 -30.16 3.31
CA GLY A 154 -8.12 -31.58 2.94
C GLY A 154 -7.91 -31.83 1.44
N ALA A 155 -7.73 -30.77 0.66
CA ALA A 155 -7.44 -30.80 -0.78
C ALA A 155 -6.30 -29.83 -1.11
N LYS A 156 -5.65 -30.04 -2.26
CA LYS A 156 -4.56 -29.19 -2.76
C LYS A 156 -5.04 -27.79 -3.17
N ASP A 157 -6.23 -27.73 -3.75
CA ASP A 157 -6.88 -26.54 -4.28
C ASP A 157 -8.40 -26.66 -4.17
N CYS A 158 -9.13 -25.66 -4.67
CA CYS A 158 -10.58 -25.64 -4.71
C CYS A 158 -11.15 -26.18 -6.03
N SER A 159 -10.58 -27.26 -6.60
CA SER A 159 -11.20 -27.95 -7.75
C SER A 159 -12.64 -28.38 -7.45
N ASN A 160 -12.91 -28.76 -6.19
CA ASN A 160 -14.27 -28.83 -5.67
C ASN A 160 -14.68 -27.47 -5.08
N ARG A 161 -15.34 -26.63 -5.89
CA ARG A 161 -15.77 -25.28 -5.49
C ARG A 161 -16.70 -25.30 -4.28
N THR A 162 -17.65 -26.24 -4.23
CA THR A 162 -18.65 -26.34 -3.16
C THR A 162 -17.99 -26.50 -1.79
N LEU A 163 -16.95 -27.33 -1.69
CA LEU A 163 -16.21 -27.52 -0.45
C LEU A 163 -15.60 -26.20 0.07
N CYS A 164 -14.98 -25.41 -0.82
CA CYS A 164 -14.40 -24.14 -0.42
C CYS A 164 -15.46 -23.08 -0.08
N GLU A 165 -16.59 -23.09 -0.78
CA GLU A 165 -17.74 -22.24 -0.49
C GLU A 165 -18.32 -22.52 0.90
N GLU A 166 -18.47 -23.79 1.30
CA GLU A 166 -18.92 -24.16 2.66
C GLU A 166 -18.01 -23.58 3.76
N HIS A 167 -16.70 -23.50 3.49
CA HIS A 167 -15.74 -22.92 4.41
C HIS A 167 -15.77 -21.38 4.43
N LEU A 168 -16.00 -20.72 3.30
CA LEU A 168 -15.83 -19.27 3.18
C LEU A 168 -17.12 -18.47 3.28
N ASN A 169 -18.28 -19.00 2.85
CA ASN A 169 -19.52 -18.23 2.70
C ASN A 169 -19.99 -17.54 4.00
N LEU A 170 -19.64 -18.07 5.17
CA LEU A 170 -19.95 -17.45 6.46
C LEU A 170 -19.24 -16.10 6.67
N LEU A 171 -18.09 -15.91 6.05
CA LEU A 171 -17.18 -14.78 6.26
C LEU A 171 -16.94 -13.94 5.00
N LEU A 172 -17.50 -14.36 3.88
CA LEU A 172 -17.22 -13.88 2.55
C LEU A 172 -18.45 -13.15 2.00
N PRO A 173 -18.56 -11.83 2.21
CA PRO A 173 -19.69 -11.06 1.71
C PRO A 173 -19.68 -11.05 0.18
N ALA A 174 -20.88 -10.96 -0.42
CA ALA A 174 -21.04 -10.94 -1.86
C ALA A 174 -20.28 -9.77 -2.51
N LYS A 175 -20.41 -8.58 -1.90
CA LYS A 175 -19.82 -7.30 -2.31
C LYS A 175 -19.11 -6.66 -1.12
N PRO A 176 -18.24 -5.65 -1.35
CA PRO A 176 -17.58 -4.97 -0.25
C PRO A 176 -18.60 -4.36 0.72
N PRO A 177 -18.51 -4.66 2.03
CA PRO A 177 -19.44 -4.13 3.03
C PRO A 177 -19.22 -2.64 3.32
N PHE A 178 -18.06 -2.11 2.92
CA PHE A 178 -17.65 -0.72 3.07
C PHE A 178 -17.01 -0.25 1.77
N HIS A 179 -17.13 1.03 1.46
CA HIS A 179 -16.57 1.63 0.25
C HIS A 179 -15.41 2.58 0.56
N PRO A 180 -14.58 2.91 -0.44
CA PRO A 180 -13.43 3.76 -0.21
C PRO A 180 -13.81 5.15 0.32
N ARG A 181 -13.07 5.65 1.32
CA ARG A 181 -13.26 6.99 1.92
C ARG A 181 -14.70 7.26 2.40
N GLN A 182 -15.34 6.24 2.97
CA GLN A 182 -16.67 6.33 3.56
C GLN A 182 -16.76 7.25 4.78
N PHE A 183 -15.65 7.44 5.52
CA PHE A 183 -15.58 8.19 6.77
C PHE A 183 -14.59 9.36 6.68
N GLN A 184 -14.83 10.44 7.42
CA GLN A 184 -13.92 11.59 7.40
C GLN A 184 -12.70 11.32 8.28
N THR A 185 -12.91 10.87 9.51
CA THR A 185 -11.85 10.68 10.52
C THR A 185 -11.88 9.29 11.14
N CYS A 186 -10.70 8.68 11.27
CA CYS A 186 -10.54 7.39 11.93
C CYS A 186 -9.40 7.39 12.92
N ALA A 187 -9.69 6.90 14.14
CA ALA A 187 -8.67 6.60 15.13
C ALA A 187 -8.30 5.11 15.04
N VAL A 188 -7.01 4.82 14.82
CA VAL A 188 -6.46 3.47 14.94
C VAL A 188 -5.75 3.36 16.29
N VAL A 189 -6.28 2.53 17.18
CA VAL A 189 -5.79 2.36 18.54
C VAL A 189 -4.99 1.07 18.63
N GLY A 190 -3.67 1.22 18.65
CA GLY A 190 -2.72 0.16 18.93
C GLY A 190 -2.72 -0.24 20.40
N ASN A 191 -1.78 -1.11 20.77
CA ASN A 191 -1.81 -1.78 22.08
C ASN A 191 -0.73 -1.31 23.06
N SER A 192 0.13 -0.35 22.70
CA SER A 192 1.26 0.08 23.55
C SER A 192 0.79 0.54 24.94
N GLY A 193 1.56 0.18 25.97
CA GLY A 193 1.42 0.71 27.31
C GLY A 193 1.61 2.23 27.42
N ASP A 194 2.22 2.87 26.42
CA ASP A 194 2.37 4.33 26.35
C ASP A 194 1.04 5.07 26.39
N LEU A 195 -0.06 4.43 25.95
CA LEU A 195 -1.40 4.99 26.04
C LEU A 195 -1.80 5.38 27.47
N LEU A 196 -1.21 4.74 28.49
CA LEU A 196 -1.52 5.06 29.90
C LEU A 196 -0.85 6.35 30.41
N LYS A 197 -0.01 6.98 29.60
CA LYS A 197 0.72 8.21 29.97
C LYS A 197 -0.04 9.49 29.61
N THR A 198 -1.06 9.40 28.77
CA THR A 198 -1.83 10.55 28.27
C THR A 198 -3.29 10.17 28.11
N GLU A 199 -4.19 11.06 28.53
CA GLU A 199 -5.64 10.82 28.51
C GLU A 199 -6.24 11.10 27.11
N PHE A 200 -5.94 10.24 26.13
CA PHE A 200 -6.47 10.36 24.76
C PHE A 200 -7.93 9.90 24.61
N GLY A 201 -8.59 9.48 25.69
CA GLY A 201 -9.86 8.75 25.61
C GLY A 201 -10.98 9.52 24.90
N GLU A 202 -11.19 10.78 25.29
CA GLU A 202 -12.22 11.64 24.68
C GLU A 202 -11.88 11.98 23.23
N GLU A 203 -10.61 12.25 22.94
CA GLU A 203 -10.13 12.53 21.58
C GLU A 203 -10.37 11.34 20.66
N ILE A 204 -10.00 10.13 21.08
CA ILE A 204 -10.24 8.89 20.34
C ILE A 204 -11.74 8.71 20.06
N ASP A 205 -12.59 8.86 21.07
CA ASP A 205 -14.03 8.66 20.93
C ASP A 205 -14.71 9.72 20.04
N SER A 206 -14.07 10.87 19.81
CA SER A 206 -14.57 11.95 18.95
C SER A 206 -14.46 11.67 17.44
N HIS A 207 -13.70 10.65 17.03
CA HIS A 207 -13.56 10.28 15.62
C HIS A 207 -14.82 9.63 15.07
N ASP A 208 -15.05 9.68 13.75
CA ASP A 208 -16.21 9.01 13.14
C ASP A 208 -16.16 7.50 13.34
N VAL A 209 -14.95 6.93 13.27
CA VAL A 209 -14.69 5.50 13.40
C VAL A 209 -13.47 5.24 14.28
N VAL A 210 -13.58 4.26 15.16
CA VAL A 210 -12.49 3.75 15.99
C VAL A 210 -12.19 2.30 15.64
N ILE A 211 -10.94 2.06 15.23
CA ILE A 211 -10.41 0.74 14.87
C ILE A 211 -9.47 0.26 15.97
N ARG A 212 -9.75 -0.92 16.54
CA ARG A 212 -8.98 -1.54 17.63
C ARG A 212 -8.34 -2.84 17.19
N GLU A 213 -7.40 -3.36 18.00
CA GLU A 213 -6.61 -4.54 17.62
C GLU A 213 -6.66 -5.67 18.64
N ASN A 214 -6.92 -6.89 18.16
CA ASN A 214 -6.78 -8.12 18.94
C ASN A 214 -7.53 -8.06 20.28
N GLU A 215 -6.91 -8.52 21.38
CA GLU A 215 -7.52 -8.61 22.71
C GLU A 215 -7.55 -7.30 23.50
N ALA A 216 -7.33 -6.15 22.86
CA ALA A 216 -7.33 -4.83 23.49
C ALA A 216 -8.67 -4.55 24.20
N PRO A 217 -8.71 -4.46 25.54
CA PRO A 217 -9.96 -4.32 26.26
C PRO A 217 -10.51 -2.90 26.10
N VAL A 218 -11.84 -2.81 26.02
CA VAL A 218 -12.61 -1.57 25.99
C VAL A 218 -13.53 -1.58 27.20
N ASN A 219 -13.12 -0.89 28.26
CA ASN A 219 -13.83 -0.90 29.53
C ASN A 219 -13.54 0.36 30.35
N LYS A 220 -14.31 0.57 31.42
CA LYS A 220 -14.22 1.75 32.29
C LYS A 220 -12.82 1.97 32.88
N LYS A 221 -12.03 0.89 33.12
CA LYS A 221 -10.68 1.00 33.69
C LYS A 221 -9.73 1.78 32.78
N TYR A 222 -9.86 1.61 31.46
CA TYR A 222 -8.98 2.23 30.47
C TYR A 222 -9.63 3.37 29.69
N ALA A 223 -10.94 3.61 29.87
CA ALA A 223 -11.73 4.57 29.10
C ALA A 223 -11.08 5.96 28.99
N LYS A 224 -10.53 6.50 30.08
CA LYS A 224 -9.85 7.81 30.06
C LYS A 224 -8.63 7.88 29.13
N TYR A 225 -7.97 6.75 28.86
CA TYR A 225 -6.76 6.68 28.06
C TYR A 225 -7.02 6.26 26.62
N VAL A 226 -7.97 5.34 26.40
CA VAL A 226 -8.17 4.68 25.10
C VAL A 226 -9.60 4.76 24.57
N GLY A 227 -10.50 5.44 25.28
CA GLY A 227 -11.91 5.59 24.91
C GLY A 227 -12.75 4.34 25.11
N LEU A 228 -14.04 4.45 24.81
CA LEU A 228 -15.03 3.37 24.82
C LEU A 228 -15.61 3.04 23.44
N LYS A 229 -15.46 3.92 22.46
CA LYS A 229 -15.97 3.72 21.09
C LYS A 229 -15.20 2.61 20.38
N ARG A 230 -15.90 1.75 19.64
CA ARG A 230 -15.34 0.58 18.97
C ARG A 230 -16.23 0.18 17.79
N ASP A 231 -15.85 0.58 16.60
CA ASP A 231 -16.63 0.30 15.39
C ASP A 231 -16.04 -0.93 14.67
N PHE A 232 -14.72 -1.01 14.62
CA PHE A 232 -14.00 -2.12 13.99
C PHE A 232 -12.94 -2.70 14.89
N ARG A 233 -12.72 -4.00 14.73
CA ARG A 233 -11.58 -4.67 15.33
C ARG A 233 -10.88 -5.59 14.38
N LEU A 234 -9.59 -5.34 14.18
CA LEU A 234 -8.73 -6.21 13.42
C LEU A 234 -8.13 -7.29 14.33
N VAL A 235 -8.40 -8.55 14.00
CA VAL A 235 -8.00 -9.72 14.81
C VAL A 235 -7.10 -10.63 13.99
N VAL A 236 -5.90 -10.91 14.50
CA VAL A 236 -4.99 -11.88 13.87
C VAL A 236 -5.27 -13.31 14.33
N ARG A 237 -4.78 -14.30 13.58
CA ARG A 237 -4.94 -15.74 13.87
C ARG A 237 -4.74 -16.12 15.34
N GLY A 238 -3.70 -15.60 16.01
CA GLY A 238 -3.40 -15.95 17.41
C GLY A 238 -4.46 -15.48 18.42
N ALA A 239 -5.14 -14.37 18.12
CA ALA A 239 -6.19 -13.78 18.95
C ALA A 239 -7.60 -14.26 18.54
N ALA A 240 -7.75 -14.82 17.35
CA ALA A 240 -9.03 -15.23 16.77
C ALA A 240 -9.78 -16.28 17.62
N ARG A 241 -9.07 -17.09 18.41
CA ARG A 241 -9.68 -18.04 19.36
C ARG A 241 -10.45 -17.38 20.51
N ASN A 242 -10.19 -16.10 20.78
CA ASN A 242 -10.78 -15.36 21.91
C ASN A 242 -11.88 -14.38 21.46
N MET A 243 -12.36 -14.46 20.21
CA MET A 243 -13.28 -13.46 19.65
C MET A 243 -14.59 -13.31 20.44
N VAL A 244 -15.14 -14.40 20.96
CA VAL A 244 -16.34 -14.36 21.81
C VAL A 244 -16.09 -13.51 23.06
N THR A 245 -14.94 -13.68 23.71
CA THR A 245 -14.56 -12.89 24.89
C THR A 245 -14.28 -11.43 24.53
N ILE A 246 -13.63 -11.19 23.39
CA ILE A 246 -13.31 -9.85 22.88
C ILE A 246 -14.58 -9.02 22.68
N LEU A 247 -15.61 -9.64 22.09
CA LEU A 247 -16.89 -8.99 21.79
C LEU A 247 -17.84 -8.91 22.99
N ASN A 248 -17.44 -9.42 24.17
CA ASN A 248 -18.32 -9.38 25.32
C ASN A 248 -18.70 -7.92 25.66
N GLY A 249 -20.00 -7.64 25.63
CA GLY A 249 -20.55 -6.30 25.84
C GLY A 249 -20.51 -5.38 24.61
N SER A 250 -20.34 -5.90 23.39
CA SER A 250 -20.61 -5.18 22.14
C SER A 250 -21.37 -6.07 21.15
N ASP A 251 -22.47 -5.54 20.62
CA ASP A 251 -23.34 -6.24 19.68
C ASP A 251 -23.19 -5.72 18.23
N ASP A 252 -22.37 -4.68 18.04
CA ASP A 252 -22.23 -3.89 16.82
C ASP A 252 -20.78 -3.77 16.31
N GLU A 253 -19.76 -4.04 17.12
CA GLU A 253 -18.35 -3.99 16.71
C GLU A 253 -18.08 -5.01 15.59
N VAL A 254 -17.60 -4.54 14.43
CA VAL A 254 -17.31 -5.37 13.26
C VAL A 254 -15.94 -6.03 13.41
N LEU A 255 -15.89 -7.36 13.30
CA LEU A 255 -14.62 -8.09 13.30
C LEU A 255 -14.06 -8.26 11.89
N ILE A 256 -12.80 -7.87 11.73
CA ILE A 256 -12.03 -8.09 10.51
C ILE A 256 -10.85 -9.00 10.82
N ILE A 257 -10.89 -10.22 10.27
CA ILE A 257 -9.99 -11.29 10.68
C ILE A 257 -8.89 -11.48 9.66
N LYS A 258 -7.65 -11.25 10.08
CA LYS A 258 -6.44 -11.60 9.34
C LYS A 258 -6.02 -13.03 9.69
N SER A 259 -6.80 -13.99 9.22
CA SER A 259 -6.56 -15.43 9.41
C SER A 259 -7.06 -16.24 8.21
N VAL A 260 -6.79 -17.54 8.28
CA VAL A 260 -7.42 -18.59 7.50
C VAL A 260 -8.58 -19.19 8.29
N THR A 261 -9.58 -19.74 7.58
CA THR A 261 -10.74 -20.40 8.18
C THR A 261 -10.61 -21.93 8.21
N HIS A 262 -11.40 -22.58 9.05
CA HIS A 262 -11.60 -24.03 9.14
C HIS A 262 -12.94 -24.34 9.84
N ARG A 263 -13.30 -25.62 9.98
CA ARG A 263 -14.64 -26.02 10.46
C ARG A 263 -14.94 -25.54 11.88
N ASP A 264 -14.04 -25.78 12.83
CA ASP A 264 -14.23 -25.35 14.23
C ASP A 264 -14.28 -23.83 14.36
N PHE A 265 -13.51 -23.13 13.53
CA PHE A 265 -13.53 -21.67 13.48
C PHE A 265 -14.88 -21.15 13.01
N ASN A 266 -15.44 -21.75 11.94
CA ASN A 266 -16.78 -21.42 11.47
C ASN A 266 -17.86 -21.76 12.51
N ALA A 267 -17.70 -22.85 13.27
CA ALA A 267 -18.63 -23.18 14.35
C ALA A 267 -18.62 -22.11 15.46
N MET A 268 -17.45 -21.60 15.82
CA MET A 268 -17.32 -20.45 16.75
C MET A 268 -17.94 -19.18 16.17
N ILE A 269 -17.68 -18.86 14.90
CA ILE A 269 -18.23 -17.64 14.28
C ILE A 269 -19.77 -17.69 14.24
N LYS A 270 -20.38 -18.87 14.04
CA LYS A 270 -21.83 -19.02 14.09
C LYS A 270 -22.46 -18.68 15.44
N SER A 271 -21.69 -18.68 16.54
CA SER A 271 -22.18 -18.23 17.85
C SER A 271 -21.97 -16.73 18.10
N ILE A 272 -21.27 -16.03 17.20
CA ILE A 272 -21.03 -14.59 17.27
C ILE A 272 -22.16 -13.86 16.52
N ARG A 273 -22.77 -12.86 17.16
CA ARG A 273 -23.83 -12.03 16.56
C ARG A 273 -23.27 -10.94 15.65
N ASN A 274 -22.09 -10.43 15.99
CA ASN A 274 -21.44 -9.34 15.28
C ASN A 274 -21.05 -9.74 13.86
N PRO A 275 -20.98 -8.78 12.92
CA PRO A 275 -20.46 -9.04 11.58
C PRO A 275 -18.98 -9.47 11.65
N VAL A 276 -18.64 -10.52 10.88
CA VAL A 276 -17.29 -11.06 10.82
C VAL A 276 -16.84 -11.22 9.37
N TYR A 277 -15.72 -10.62 9.01
CA TYR A 277 -15.19 -10.61 7.65
C TYR A 277 -13.73 -11.05 7.58
N LEU A 278 -13.35 -11.66 6.45
CA LEU A 278 -11.95 -11.96 6.18
C LEU A 278 -11.21 -10.74 5.66
N PHE A 279 -10.06 -10.44 6.26
CA PHE A 279 -9.14 -9.44 5.73
C PHE A 279 -8.43 -9.99 4.49
N GLN A 280 -8.64 -9.33 3.35
CA GLN A 280 -7.85 -9.54 2.14
C GLN A 280 -6.49 -8.87 2.30
N GLY A 281 -6.50 -7.61 2.71
CA GLY A 281 -5.34 -6.72 2.70
C GLY A 281 -4.73 -6.53 1.31
N ILE A 282 -3.63 -5.78 1.25
CA ILE A 282 -2.70 -5.83 0.12
C ILE A 282 -1.34 -6.32 0.65
N VAL A 283 -0.60 -7.04 -0.19
CA VAL A 283 0.75 -7.48 0.16
C VAL A 283 1.70 -6.29 0.02
N LEU A 284 2.00 -5.62 1.13
CA LEU A 284 3.18 -4.77 1.24
C LEU A 284 4.41 -5.68 1.08
N ARG A 285 5.09 -5.62 -0.07
CA ARG A 285 6.40 -6.28 -0.22
C ARG A 285 7.50 -5.57 0.57
N ARG A 286 7.28 -4.30 0.96
CA ARG A 286 8.27 -3.42 1.59
C ARG A 286 7.61 -2.58 2.71
N GLY A 287 8.20 -2.54 3.91
CA GLY A 287 7.68 -1.80 5.07
C GLY A 287 7.50 -2.63 6.34
N ALA A 288 6.98 -1.99 7.40
CA ALA A 288 6.72 -2.62 8.69
C ALA A 288 5.67 -3.73 8.56
N LYS A 289 5.96 -4.89 9.16
CA LYS A 289 5.07 -6.05 9.16
C LYS A 289 4.42 -6.19 10.54
N GLY A 290 3.09 -6.09 10.61
CA GLY A 290 2.39 -6.23 11.89
C GLY A 290 0.89 -6.03 11.80
N THR A 291 0.18 -6.28 12.90
CA THR A 291 -1.26 -5.96 13.03
C THR A 291 -1.51 -4.47 12.90
N GLY A 292 -0.69 -3.65 13.58
CA GLY A 292 -0.64 -2.19 13.46
C GLY A 292 -0.78 -1.68 12.03
N MET A 293 0.13 -2.12 11.17
CA MET A 293 0.12 -1.71 9.76
C MET A 293 -1.13 -2.19 9.02
N LYS A 294 -1.69 -3.36 9.35
CA LYS A 294 -2.93 -3.83 8.73
C LYS A 294 -4.16 -3.04 9.16
N SER A 295 -4.20 -2.56 10.40
CA SER A 295 -5.28 -1.69 10.87
C SER A 295 -5.18 -0.30 10.24
N ILE A 296 -3.96 0.20 10.01
CA ILE A 296 -3.75 1.43 9.23
C ILE A 296 -4.15 1.23 7.77
N GLU A 297 -3.81 0.11 7.12
CA GLU A 297 -4.28 -0.20 5.75
C GLU A 297 -5.82 -0.23 5.68
N LEU A 298 -6.47 -0.83 6.68
CA LEU A 298 -7.92 -0.83 6.80
C LEU A 298 -8.47 0.59 6.93
N ALA A 299 -7.93 1.41 7.84
CA ALA A 299 -8.33 2.80 8.03
C ALA A 299 -8.14 3.62 6.75
N LEU A 300 -6.97 3.54 6.11
CA LEU A 300 -6.70 4.26 4.86
C LEU A 300 -7.67 3.89 3.75
N SER A 301 -8.16 2.65 3.72
CA SER A 301 -9.15 2.25 2.73
C SER A 301 -10.51 2.90 2.95
N MET A 302 -10.90 3.23 4.18
CA MET A 302 -12.26 3.71 4.49
C MET A 302 -12.32 5.17 4.95
N CYS A 303 -11.18 5.82 5.23
CA CYS A 303 -11.13 7.15 5.87
C CYS A 303 -10.30 8.16 5.09
N ASP A 304 -10.69 9.43 5.16
CA ASP A 304 -9.87 10.52 4.62
C ASP A 304 -8.68 10.86 5.52
N ILE A 305 -8.91 10.95 6.84
CA ILE A 305 -7.93 11.25 7.86
C ILE A 305 -7.77 10.04 8.79
N VAL A 306 -6.51 9.66 9.03
CA VAL A 306 -6.16 8.54 9.91
C VAL A 306 -5.22 9.02 11.00
N ASP A 307 -5.71 9.01 12.23
CA ASP A 307 -4.99 9.32 13.45
C ASP A 307 -4.62 8.01 14.15
N ILE A 308 -3.36 7.85 14.55
CA ILE A 308 -2.87 6.61 15.18
C ILE A 308 -2.43 6.86 16.62
N TYR A 309 -2.77 5.93 17.52
CA TYR A 309 -2.49 5.99 18.95
C TYR A 309 -1.86 4.69 19.43
N GLY A 310 -0.83 4.74 20.27
CA GLY A 310 -0.27 3.53 20.91
C GLY A 310 0.57 2.63 20.02
N PHE A 311 1.33 3.23 19.08
CA PHE A 311 2.21 2.54 18.12
C PHE A 311 3.72 2.55 18.48
N THR A 312 4.08 2.94 19.70
CA THR A 312 5.48 2.96 20.19
C THR A 312 6.45 3.70 19.25
N VAL A 313 6.12 4.95 18.93
CA VAL A 313 6.95 5.81 18.05
C VAL A 313 7.95 6.68 18.81
N ASP A 314 7.76 6.80 20.13
CA ASP A 314 8.58 7.62 21.00
C ASP A 314 9.92 6.92 21.29
N PRO A 315 11.06 7.64 21.30
CA PRO A 315 12.35 7.08 21.68
C PRO A 315 12.41 6.69 23.16
N GLY A 316 13.46 5.95 23.54
CA GLY A 316 13.71 5.60 24.95
C GLY A 316 12.89 4.43 25.47
N TYR A 317 12.17 3.73 24.59
CA TYR A 317 11.38 2.56 24.94
C TYR A 317 12.28 1.37 25.32
N THR A 318 12.24 0.95 26.59
CA THR A 318 13.09 -0.12 27.14
C THR A 318 12.38 -1.47 27.21
N GLU A 319 11.06 -1.48 27.36
CA GLU A 319 10.26 -2.70 27.55
C GLU A 319 8.95 -2.66 26.78
N TRP A 320 8.62 -3.75 26.10
CA TRP A 320 7.35 -3.88 25.40
C TRP A 320 6.22 -4.24 26.34
N THR A 321 5.32 -3.27 26.51
CA THR A 321 4.14 -3.36 27.36
C THR A 321 2.90 -3.18 26.51
N ARG A 322 1.87 -3.98 26.82
CA ARG A 322 0.51 -3.62 26.41
C ARG A 322 -0.16 -2.87 27.55
N TYR A 323 -1.02 -1.91 27.26
CA TYR A 323 -1.72 -1.15 28.32
C TYR A 323 -2.58 -2.02 29.25
N PHE A 324 -2.83 -3.27 28.88
CA PHE A 324 -3.64 -4.25 29.60
C PHE A 324 -2.87 -5.52 30.00
N SER A 325 -1.54 -5.52 29.95
CA SER A 325 -0.73 -6.69 30.32
C SER A 325 0.49 -6.28 31.12
N THR A 326 1.02 -7.23 31.90
CA THR A 326 2.33 -7.04 32.55
C THR A 326 3.41 -6.82 31.50
N PRO A 327 4.46 -6.02 31.81
CA PRO A 327 5.60 -5.85 30.93
C PRO A 327 6.16 -7.20 30.49
N ARG A 328 6.49 -7.29 29.21
CA ARG A 328 7.26 -8.41 28.66
C ARG A 328 8.59 -7.85 28.21
N LYS A 329 9.68 -8.56 28.47
CA LYS A 329 10.93 -8.29 27.76
C LYS A 329 10.61 -8.34 26.27
N GLY A 330 10.79 -7.23 25.60
CA GLY A 330 10.27 -7.07 24.26
C GLY A 330 11.10 -6.13 23.42
N HIS A 331 10.71 -6.07 22.17
CA HIS A 331 11.42 -5.42 21.09
C HIS A 331 11.04 -3.93 21.02
N ASN A 332 12.04 -3.06 20.87
CA ASN A 332 11.82 -1.71 20.34
C ASN A 332 11.82 -1.82 18.80
N PRO A 333 10.67 -1.72 18.11
CA PRO A 333 10.58 -2.01 16.69
C PRO A 333 11.08 -0.81 15.87
N LEU A 334 12.39 -0.70 15.66
CA LEU A 334 13.01 0.43 14.96
C LEU A 334 12.51 0.54 13.52
N GLN A 335 12.28 -0.58 12.84
CA GLN A 335 11.71 -0.57 11.48
C GLN A 335 10.30 0.01 11.48
N GLY A 336 9.47 -0.41 12.44
CA GLY A 336 8.10 0.08 12.60
C GLY A 336 8.10 1.59 12.87
N ARG A 337 8.93 2.03 13.81
CA ARG A 337 9.10 3.44 14.17
C ARG A 337 9.53 4.28 12.97
N ALA A 338 10.59 3.89 12.26
CA ALA A 338 11.04 4.62 11.07
C ALA A 338 9.94 4.69 10.00
N TYR A 339 9.21 3.59 9.79
CA TYR A 339 8.16 3.56 8.79
C TYR A 339 6.97 4.45 9.15
N TYR A 340 6.45 4.39 10.38
CA TYR A 340 5.33 5.24 10.77
C TYR A 340 5.70 6.73 10.69
N GLN A 341 6.92 7.10 11.10
CA GLN A 341 7.43 8.46 10.96
C GLN A 341 7.48 8.89 9.48
N LEU A 342 7.92 8.00 8.58
CA LEU A 342 7.86 8.25 7.15
C LEU A 342 6.42 8.49 6.68
N LEU A 343 5.46 7.67 7.11
CA LEU A 343 4.06 7.81 6.70
C LEU A 343 3.44 9.13 7.16
N GLU A 344 3.78 9.59 8.36
CA GLU A 344 3.38 10.92 8.82
C GLU A 344 3.97 12.02 7.95
N CYS A 345 5.27 11.94 7.64
CA CYS A 345 5.94 12.92 6.80
C CYS A 345 5.60 12.83 5.31
N LEU A 346 4.92 11.77 4.88
CA LEU A 346 4.28 11.67 3.57
C LEU A 346 2.84 12.20 3.58
N GLY A 347 2.32 12.65 4.72
CA GLY A 347 0.94 13.13 4.88
C GLY A 347 -0.11 12.02 4.86
N VAL A 348 0.28 10.77 5.13
CA VAL A 348 -0.60 9.60 5.04
C VAL A 348 -1.39 9.39 6.33
N ILE A 349 -0.72 9.57 7.47
CA ILE A 349 -1.27 9.39 8.82
C ILE A 349 -0.85 10.55 9.73
N ARG A 350 -1.48 10.64 10.89
CA ARG A 350 -1.10 11.54 11.98
C ARG A 350 -0.80 10.71 13.22
N ILE A 351 0.30 11.01 13.90
CA ILE A 351 0.73 10.19 15.02
C ILE A 351 0.56 10.94 16.33
N HIS A 352 -0.25 10.35 17.20
CA HIS A 352 -0.47 10.79 18.57
C HIS A 352 0.30 9.90 19.55
N SER A 353 1.14 10.53 20.34
CA SER A 353 1.96 9.84 21.33
C SER A 353 2.18 10.74 22.56
N PRO A 354 2.57 10.17 23.71
CA PRO A 354 2.80 10.95 24.92
C PRO A 354 3.80 12.11 24.75
N MET A 355 4.89 11.91 24.00
CA MET A 355 5.85 13.00 23.70
C MET A 355 5.29 14.08 22.74
N ARG A 356 4.04 13.93 22.29
CA ARG A 356 3.35 14.83 21.37
C ARG A 356 2.05 15.38 21.94
N ALA A 357 1.66 14.97 23.15
CA ALA A 357 0.40 15.32 23.79
C ALA A 357 0.20 16.84 23.96
N GLU A 358 1.29 17.59 24.18
CA GLU A 358 1.25 19.04 24.38
C GLU A 358 1.36 19.85 23.07
N ARG A 359 1.51 19.21 21.91
CA ARG A 359 1.71 19.93 20.65
C ARG A 359 0.42 20.63 20.22
N LYS A 360 0.54 21.90 19.84
CA LYS A 360 -0.45 22.53 18.96
C LYS A 360 -0.49 21.72 17.66
N GLN A 361 -1.69 21.46 17.13
CA GLN A 361 -1.92 20.77 15.86
C GLN A 361 -1.46 21.63 14.65
N ASP A 362 -0.20 22.02 14.65
CA ASP A 362 0.44 22.65 13.52
C ASP A 362 0.91 21.53 12.58
N TRP A 363 0.38 21.54 11.35
CA TRP A 363 0.71 20.57 10.29
C TRP A 363 1.45 21.23 9.12
N SER A 364 1.95 22.45 9.31
CA SER A 364 2.66 23.20 8.27
C SER A 364 3.97 22.54 7.82
N ASP A 365 4.59 21.74 8.69
CA ASP A 365 5.82 21.01 8.40
C ASP A 365 5.61 19.73 7.58
N VAL A 366 4.37 19.31 7.32
CA VAL A 366 4.06 18.12 6.52
C VAL A 366 3.70 18.56 5.08
N PRO A 367 4.10 17.81 4.03
CA PRO A 367 3.74 18.14 2.65
C PRO A 367 2.24 18.41 2.48
N SER A 368 1.90 19.50 1.79
CA SER A 368 0.50 19.85 1.54
C SER A 368 -0.18 18.83 0.62
N ARG A 369 -1.52 18.74 0.69
CA ARG A 369 -2.30 17.88 -0.20
C ARG A 369 -2.02 18.14 -1.68
N GLU A 370 -1.80 19.40 -2.05
CA GLU A 370 -1.44 19.78 -3.41
C GLU A 370 -0.05 19.26 -3.79
N MET A 371 0.94 19.41 -2.91
CA MET A 371 2.28 18.88 -3.14
C MET A 371 2.28 17.36 -3.30
N ILE A 372 1.57 16.65 -2.42
CA ILE A 372 1.38 15.19 -2.48
C ILE A 372 0.73 14.78 -3.80
N SER A 373 -0.32 15.49 -4.23
CA SER A 373 -1.01 15.21 -5.51
C SER A 373 -0.09 15.39 -6.71
N ARG A 374 0.74 16.45 -6.72
CA ARG A 374 1.72 16.69 -7.79
C ARG A 374 2.81 15.63 -7.81
N ALA A 375 3.33 15.26 -6.63
CA ALA A 375 4.31 14.20 -6.48
C ALA A 375 3.77 12.84 -6.97
N HIS A 376 2.54 12.49 -6.60
CA HIS A 376 1.88 11.27 -7.07
C HIS A 376 1.77 11.24 -8.60
N ALA A 377 1.31 12.34 -9.21
CA ALA A 377 1.19 12.45 -10.66
C ALA A 377 2.55 12.35 -11.37
N ALA A 378 3.60 12.95 -10.79
CA ALA A 378 4.97 12.86 -11.31
C ALA A 378 5.52 11.43 -11.22
N ALA A 379 5.37 10.76 -10.08
CA ALA A 379 5.78 9.37 -9.87
C ALA A 379 5.08 8.42 -10.86
N LEU A 380 3.77 8.58 -11.06
CA LEU A 380 3.00 7.76 -11.99
C LEU A 380 3.49 7.90 -13.43
N ARG A 381 3.85 9.12 -13.86
CA ARG A 381 4.36 9.38 -15.21
C ARG A 381 5.75 8.79 -15.42
N LEU A 382 6.64 8.92 -14.44
CA LEU A 382 7.97 8.32 -14.52
C LEU A 382 7.90 6.78 -14.57
N GLN A 383 7.01 6.17 -13.77
CA GLN A 383 6.84 4.72 -13.77
C GLN A 383 6.32 4.20 -15.12
N LYS A 384 5.33 4.87 -15.73
CA LYS A 384 4.83 4.52 -17.07
C LYS A 384 5.93 4.64 -18.13
N GLY A 385 6.70 5.72 -18.09
CA GLY A 385 7.82 5.93 -19.01
C GLY A 385 8.93 4.87 -18.90
N GLN A 386 9.12 4.28 -17.72
CA GLN A 386 10.05 3.16 -17.49
C GLN A 386 9.46 1.82 -17.98
N ALA A 387 8.17 1.57 -17.75
CA ALA A 387 7.50 0.35 -18.21
C ALA A 387 7.45 0.27 -19.75
N ASP A 388 7.18 1.39 -20.42
CA ASP A 388 7.18 1.49 -21.88
C ASP A 388 8.57 1.25 -22.50
N GLN A 389 9.65 1.43 -21.72
CA GLN A 389 11.03 1.17 -22.15
C GLN A 389 11.49 -0.26 -21.84
N ALA A 390 10.98 -0.86 -20.76
CA ALA A 390 11.40 -2.17 -20.29
C ALA A 390 10.60 -3.34 -20.92
N GLY A 391 9.48 -3.07 -21.61
CA GLY A 391 8.58 -4.11 -22.11
C GLY A 391 7.99 -4.98 -20.98
N ASP A 392 8.15 -4.55 -19.74
CA ASP A 392 7.87 -5.33 -18.53
C ASP A 392 6.51 -4.90 -17.98
N LEU A 393 5.58 -5.86 -17.91
CA LEU A 393 4.36 -5.71 -17.14
C LEU A 393 4.75 -5.77 -15.67
N GLY A 394 5.18 -4.62 -15.15
CA GLY A 394 5.47 -4.45 -13.73
C GLY A 394 4.32 -4.92 -12.85
N GLN A 395 4.54 -4.95 -11.54
CA GLN A 395 3.65 -5.50 -10.51
C GLN A 395 2.20 -4.93 -10.48
N PHE A 396 1.90 -3.96 -11.36
CA PHE A 396 0.65 -3.25 -11.55
C PHE A 396 -0.06 -3.58 -12.88
N GLY A 397 0.36 -4.61 -13.62
CA GLY A 397 -0.32 -5.10 -14.84
C GLY A 397 -1.78 -5.58 -14.62
N ASN A 398 -2.26 -5.61 -13.38
CA ASN A 398 -3.62 -6.00 -13.03
C ASN A 398 -4.64 -4.85 -13.05
N CYS A 399 -4.25 -3.62 -13.38
CA CYS A 399 -5.20 -2.56 -13.72
C CYS A 399 -5.45 -2.51 -15.24
N LYS A 400 -5.95 -3.62 -15.81
CA LYS A 400 -6.60 -3.57 -17.14
C LYS A 400 -8.05 -3.14 -16.89
N VAL A 401 -8.35 -1.88 -17.17
CA VAL A 401 -9.73 -1.40 -17.33
C VAL A 401 -10.41 -2.36 -18.30
N TRP A 402 -11.49 -2.98 -17.85
CA TRP A 402 -12.20 -4.04 -18.56
C TRP A 402 -12.72 -3.54 -19.90
N GLY A 403 -12.31 -4.23 -20.97
CA GLY A 403 -12.74 -3.99 -22.34
C GLY A 403 -12.01 -4.89 -23.33
N ASN A 404 -12.68 -5.99 -23.70
CA ASN A 404 -12.44 -6.91 -24.82
C ASN A 404 -11.11 -7.71 -24.91
N GLY A 405 -11.23 -9.02 -24.64
CA GLY A 405 -10.92 -10.12 -25.58
C GLY A 405 -9.46 -10.46 -25.94
N GLY A 406 -9.01 -11.66 -25.55
CA GLY A 406 -7.87 -12.37 -26.16
C GLY A 406 -7.10 -13.28 -25.17
N PRO A 407 -6.89 -14.58 -25.47
CA PRO A 407 -6.30 -15.55 -24.56
C PRO A 407 -4.75 -15.54 -24.62
N GLU A 408 -4.15 -16.17 -23.62
CA GLU A 408 -2.72 -16.51 -23.47
C GLU A 408 -1.81 -15.43 -22.85
N ASN A 409 -1.52 -15.59 -21.55
CA ASN A 409 -0.16 -15.83 -21.07
C ASN A 409 -0.13 -16.04 -19.56
N SER A 410 0.28 -17.25 -19.18
CA SER A 410 0.62 -17.68 -17.82
C SER A 410 1.97 -17.11 -17.38
N GLY A 411 1.98 -16.32 -16.31
CA GLY A 411 3.20 -15.78 -15.65
C GLY A 411 3.31 -16.20 -14.17
N PRO A 412 4.51 -16.15 -13.56
CA PRO A 412 4.96 -17.14 -12.59
C PRO A 412 4.52 -16.88 -11.14
N PHE A 413 4.16 -17.98 -10.48
CA PHE A 413 3.91 -18.10 -9.04
C PHE A 413 5.23 -18.33 -8.28
N GLN A 414 5.43 -17.65 -7.15
CA GLN A 414 6.24 -18.19 -6.05
C GLN A 414 5.87 -17.60 -4.68
N ASP A 415 5.43 -18.53 -3.81
CA ASP A 415 5.66 -18.71 -2.37
C ASP A 415 5.41 -17.61 -1.33
N LEU A 416 4.37 -17.85 -0.53
CA LEU A 416 4.11 -17.26 0.79
C LEU A 416 4.01 -18.42 1.80
N GLN A 417 5.15 -18.79 2.39
CA GLN A 417 5.23 -19.40 3.71
C GLN A 417 6.14 -18.51 4.56
N THR A 418 5.54 -17.73 5.46
CA THR A 418 5.98 -17.37 6.83
C THR A 418 5.20 -16.16 7.34
#